data_AF-A0AA39XYL9-F1
#
_entry.id   AF-A0AA39XYL9-F1
#
_cell.length_a   1.000
_cell.length_b   1.000
_cell.length_c   1.000
_cell.angle_alpha   90.00
_cell.angle_beta   90.00
_cell.angle_gamma   90.00
#
_symmetry.space_group_name_H-M   'P 1'
#
loop_
_entity.id
_entity.type
_entity.pdbx_description
1 polymer ?
#
loop_
_entity_poly.entity_id
_entity_poly.type
_entity_poly.pdbx_seq_one_letter_code
_entity_poly.pdbx_strand_id
1 'polypeptide(L)'
;MAHVARRTQTNDSIGARVVEDVGRSRRIRIDDSNAGMRNLNSRARDQNSMGRFGPSGYLMEVTAQPPSTARPGQPIRATVTIRLRRSRAAPDSDLEDGRLLAVATAVVRGPDGAYVPIGPDALTGPRLFDSFHPIENDADDVVGYAYFPDLAIGQEGMCKIRIALIRVTAGQGETTEIVDTRSIIVGRN
;
A
#
# COMPACT_ATOMS: atom_id res chain seq x y z
N MET A 1 52.68 9.75 -35.45
CA MET A 1 53.72 8.78 -35.02
C MET A 1 53.73 8.79 -33.50
N ALA A 2 52.94 7.94 -32.84
CA ALA A 2 53.24 6.54 -32.47
C ALA A 2 54.43 6.42 -31.49
N HIS A 3 54.17 6.13 -30.21
CA HIS A 3 54.42 4.78 -29.64
C HIS A 3 54.06 4.69 -28.15
N VAL A 4 53.30 3.63 -27.85
CA VAL A 4 53.07 3.01 -26.54
C VAL A 4 54.21 2.01 -26.26
N ALA A 5 54.69 1.92 -25.01
CA ALA A 5 55.16 0.69 -24.34
C ALA A 5 55.51 1.02 -22.87
N ARG A 6 54.74 0.57 -21.87
CA ARG A 6 54.90 -0.69 -21.11
C ARG A 6 56.33 -0.97 -20.62
N ARG A 7 56.52 -1.00 -19.30
CA ARG A 7 57.05 -2.17 -18.59
C ARG A 7 56.89 -2.06 -17.07
N THR A 8 56.29 -3.12 -16.55
CA THR A 8 56.26 -3.62 -15.18
C THR A 8 57.66 -3.79 -14.61
N GLN A 9 57.83 -3.58 -13.31
CA GLN A 9 58.88 -4.22 -12.55
C GLN A 9 58.36 -4.70 -11.19
N THR A 10 58.32 -6.02 -11.10
CA THR A 10 58.18 -6.88 -9.93
C THR A 10 59.47 -6.88 -9.11
N ASN A 11 59.35 -7.20 -7.81
CA ASN A 11 60.15 -8.21 -7.09
C ASN A 11 59.76 -8.10 -5.60
N ASP A 12 59.04 -9.08 -5.06
CA ASP A 12 59.52 -10.39 -4.58
C ASP A 12 60.34 -10.26 -3.29
N SER A 13 59.83 -10.84 -2.19
CA SER A 13 60.50 -11.98 -1.53
C SER A 13 59.73 -12.51 -0.30
N ILE A 14 59.17 -13.72 -0.47
CA ILE A 14 59.44 -14.95 0.30
C ILE A 14 59.13 -14.98 1.83
N GLY A 15 58.07 -15.73 2.18
CA GLY A 15 58.25 -17.03 2.84
C GLY A 15 57.63 -17.25 4.23
N ALA A 16 56.60 -18.14 4.32
CA ALA A 16 56.47 -19.18 5.36
C ALA A 16 55.27 -20.14 5.12
N ARG A 17 55.61 -21.35 4.63
CA ARG A 17 55.12 -22.72 4.94
C ARG A 17 53.62 -23.03 5.23
N VAL A 18 53.05 -23.80 4.29
CA VAL A 18 52.27 -25.07 4.34
C VAL A 18 51.72 -25.59 5.68
N VAL A 19 50.40 -25.84 5.76
CA VAL A 19 49.76 -27.11 6.22
C VAL A 19 48.44 -27.32 5.45
N GLU A 20 48.16 -28.58 5.11
CA GLU A 20 47.10 -29.08 4.22
C GLU A 20 45.68 -29.18 4.83
N ASP A 21 44.72 -29.21 3.90
CA ASP A 21 43.48 -29.99 3.83
C ASP A 21 42.27 -29.70 4.76
N VAL A 22 41.11 -30.00 4.15
CA VAL A 22 39.77 -30.27 4.66
C VAL A 22 38.72 -29.27 4.18
N GLY A 23 37.98 -29.72 3.16
CA GLY A 23 36.98 -28.95 2.44
C GLY A 23 35.78 -28.49 3.26
N ARG A 24 35.04 -27.53 2.68
CA ARG A 24 33.57 -27.43 2.78
C ARG A 24 33.03 -26.32 1.88
N SER A 25 32.14 -26.75 1.00
CA SER A 25 30.97 -26.06 0.44
C SER A 25 31.01 -24.55 0.22
N ARG A 26 30.96 -24.22 -1.08
CA ARG A 26 30.34 -22.99 -1.60
C ARG A 26 28.97 -22.76 -0.93
N ARG A 27 28.78 -21.59 -0.32
CA ARG A 27 27.44 -20.99 -0.19
C ARG A 27 27.48 -19.54 -0.65
N ILE A 28 26.75 -19.35 -1.74
CA ILE A 28 26.22 -18.14 -2.33
C ILE A 28 25.68 -17.21 -1.23
N ARG A 29 26.09 -15.95 -1.24
CA ARG A 29 25.39 -14.87 -0.53
C ARG A 29 24.56 -14.12 -1.58
N ILE A 30 23.24 -14.34 -1.53
CA ILE A 30 22.25 -13.44 -2.12
C ILE A 30 21.86 -12.50 -0.99
N ASP A 31 22.12 -11.22 -1.17
CA ASP A 31 21.59 -10.16 -0.31
C ASP A 31 20.09 -10.02 -0.61
N ASP A 32 19.28 -10.75 0.15
CA ASP A 32 17.83 -10.55 0.17
C ASP A 32 17.52 -9.27 0.97
N SER A 33 17.24 -8.20 0.24
CA SER A 33 16.59 -6.99 0.76
C SER A 33 15.14 -7.33 1.15
N ASN A 34 14.97 -7.88 2.34
CA ASN A 34 13.68 -8.19 2.93
C ASN A 34 12.97 -6.89 3.32
N ALA A 35 12.20 -6.33 2.38
CA ALA A 35 11.26 -5.26 2.64
C ALA A 35 10.23 -5.75 3.66
N GLY A 36 10.42 -5.36 4.93
CA GLY A 36 9.61 -5.79 6.05
C GLY A 36 8.17 -5.32 5.94
N MET A 37 7.30 -6.15 5.39
CA MET A 37 5.86 -6.07 5.62
C MET A 37 5.60 -6.47 7.08
N ARG A 38 5.58 -5.48 7.99
CA ARG A 38 5.12 -5.70 9.36
C ARG A 38 3.62 -5.95 9.34
N ASN A 39 3.24 -7.17 9.69
CA ASN A 39 1.87 -7.61 9.90
C ASN A 39 1.17 -6.74 10.95
N LEU A 40 0.38 -5.77 10.49
CA LEU A 40 -0.62 -5.09 11.31
C LEU A 40 -1.86 -5.98 11.41
N ASN A 41 -1.84 -6.91 12.35
CA ASN A 41 -3.03 -7.63 12.83
C ASN A 41 -3.99 -6.63 13.50
N SER A 42 -4.78 -5.92 12.71
CA SER A 42 -5.88 -5.08 13.18
C SER A 42 -7.13 -5.95 13.33
N ARG A 43 -7.46 -6.26 14.58
CA ARG A 43 -8.77 -6.77 14.97
C ARG A 43 -9.81 -5.74 14.55
N ALA A 44 -10.51 -6.01 13.45
CA ALA A 44 -11.66 -5.23 13.01
C ALA A 44 -12.74 -5.31 14.11
N ARG A 45 -12.83 -4.24 14.91
CA ARG A 45 -13.87 -4.05 15.91
C ARG A 45 -14.95 -3.20 15.26
N ASP A 46 -16.06 -3.83 14.91
CA ASP A 46 -17.30 -3.15 14.53
C ASP A 46 -17.80 -2.30 15.71
N GLN A 47 -17.47 -1.00 15.74
CA GLN A 47 -18.08 -0.03 16.67
C GLN A 47 -18.23 1.35 16.02
N ASN A 48 -19.49 1.76 15.83
CA ASN A 48 -20.02 3.13 15.73
C ASN A 48 -19.01 4.29 15.60
N SER A 49 -18.94 4.86 14.40
CA SER A 49 -19.22 6.27 14.05
C SER A 49 -18.91 7.42 15.04
N MET A 50 -17.81 7.34 15.79
CA MET A 50 -16.91 8.48 16.04
C MET A 50 -15.51 7.86 16.15
N GLY A 51 -14.92 7.57 14.99
CA GLY A 51 -13.61 6.95 14.90
C GLY A 51 -12.59 7.75 15.72
N ARG A 52 -11.84 7.06 16.58
CA ARG A 52 -10.67 7.67 17.22
C ARG A 52 -9.60 7.81 16.14
N PHE A 53 -8.99 8.99 16.08
CA PHE A 53 -7.81 9.20 15.24
C PHE A 53 -6.73 8.17 15.58
N GLY A 54 -6.14 7.59 14.55
CA GLY A 54 -4.97 6.74 14.69
C GLY A 54 -3.74 7.52 15.16
N PRO A 55 -2.60 6.84 15.35
CA PRO A 55 -1.34 7.50 15.72
C PRO A 55 -0.86 8.51 14.66
N SER A 56 -1.29 8.36 13.41
CA SER A 56 -1.03 9.31 12.32
C SER A 56 -1.81 10.61 12.45
N GLY A 57 -2.82 10.66 13.32
CA GLY A 57 -3.70 11.81 13.46
C GLY A 57 -4.74 11.94 12.34
N TYR A 58 -4.84 10.96 11.43
CA TYR A 58 -5.84 10.91 10.36
C TYR A 58 -6.98 9.94 10.69
N LEU A 59 -8.14 10.20 10.07
CA LEU A 59 -9.30 9.31 10.08
C LEU A 59 -9.99 9.32 8.71
N MET A 60 -10.14 8.14 8.10
CA MET A 60 -10.86 7.89 6.85
C MET A 60 -12.23 7.29 7.10
N GLU A 61 -13.21 7.73 6.31
CA GLU A 61 -14.56 7.21 6.36
C GLU A 61 -15.14 7.03 4.96
N VAL A 62 -15.77 5.88 4.71
CA VAL A 62 -16.51 5.63 3.48
C VAL A 62 -17.88 6.31 3.55
N THR A 63 -18.05 7.42 2.85
CA THR A 63 -19.30 8.20 2.84
C THR A 63 -20.26 7.75 1.74
N ALA A 64 -19.75 7.22 0.63
CA ALA A 64 -20.54 6.58 -0.42
C ALA A 64 -20.11 5.13 -0.58
N GLN A 65 -21.02 4.21 -0.27
CA GLN A 65 -20.79 2.76 -0.34
C GLN A 65 -21.11 2.24 -1.75
N PRO A 66 -20.37 1.22 -2.23
CA PRO A 66 -20.78 0.49 -3.42
C PRO A 66 -22.07 -0.31 -3.15
N PRO A 67 -22.79 -0.74 -4.20
CA PRO A 67 -23.90 -1.67 -4.05
C PRO A 67 -23.45 -3.00 -3.43
N SER A 68 -24.38 -3.71 -2.78
CA SER A 68 -24.10 -5.00 -2.13
C SER A 68 -23.86 -6.15 -3.11
N THR A 69 -24.13 -5.93 -4.39
CA THR A 69 -23.96 -6.93 -5.47
C THR A 69 -23.30 -6.32 -6.68
N ALA A 70 -22.41 -7.06 -7.32
CA ALA A 70 -21.77 -6.66 -8.56
C ALA A 70 -21.63 -7.86 -9.52
N ARG A 71 -21.51 -7.58 -10.82
CA ARG A 71 -21.19 -8.61 -11.82
C ARG A 71 -19.68 -8.67 -12.05
N PRO A 72 -19.09 -9.87 -12.17
CA PRO A 72 -17.65 -10.02 -12.41
C PRO A 72 -17.19 -9.24 -13.64
N GLY A 73 -16.13 -8.44 -13.49
CA GLY A 73 -15.51 -7.67 -14.56
C GLY A 73 -16.35 -6.53 -15.12
N GLN A 74 -17.57 -6.30 -14.62
CA GLN A 74 -18.39 -5.16 -15.03
C GLN A 74 -18.13 -3.96 -14.11
N PRO A 75 -18.11 -2.74 -14.66
CA PRO A 75 -18.07 -1.52 -13.86
C PRO A 75 -19.26 -1.46 -12.91
N ILE A 76 -18.97 -1.27 -11.63
CA ILE A 76 -19.94 -0.92 -10.61
C ILE A 76 -20.34 0.52 -10.89
N ARG A 77 -21.59 0.73 -11.32
CA ARG A 77 -22.15 2.06 -11.64
C ARG A 77 -22.44 2.88 -10.38
N ALA A 78 -21.43 3.06 -9.54
CA ALA A 78 -21.43 3.85 -8.33
C ALA A 78 -20.01 4.35 -8.07
N THR A 79 -19.91 5.48 -7.36
CA THR A 79 -18.63 6.02 -6.93
C THR A 79 -18.44 5.70 -5.46
N VAL A 80 -17.32 5.05 -5.11
CA VAL A 80 -16.90 4.95 -3.71
C VAL A 80 -16.26 6.27 -3.32
N THR A 81 -16.76 6.91 -2.28
CA THR A 81 -16.27 8.21 -1.79
C THR A 81 -15.73 8.06 -0.39
N ILE A 82 -14.54 8.61 -0.18
CA ILE A 82 -13.82 8.58 1.09
C ILE A 82 -13.70 10.01 1.59
N ARG A 83 -14.09 10.24 2.83
CA ARG A 83 -13.84 11.47 3.57
C ARG A 83 -12.59 11.29 4.41
N LEU A 84 -11.66 12.25 4.35
CA LEU A 84 -10.52 12.32 5.24
C LEU A 84 -10.74 13.40 6.29
N ARG A 85 -10.48 13.04 7.53
CA ARG A 85 -10.43 13.95 8.68
C ARG A 85 -9.04 13.97 9.28
N ARG A 86 -8.66 15.09 9.87
CA ARG A 86 -7.42 15.26 10.62
C ARG A 86 -7.70 15.69 12.06
N SER A 87 -6.85 15.22 12.95
CA SER A 87 -6.73 15.75 14.31
C SER A 87 -5.74 16.93 14.32
N ARG A 88 -5.75 17.72 15.40
CA ARG A 88 -4.76 18.78 15.64
C ARG A 88 -3.32 18.27 15.77
N ALA A 89 -3.11 16.97 15.97
CA ALA A 89 -1.78 16.38 16.07
C ALA A 89 -1.16 16.03 14.71
N ALA A 90 -1.96 16.02 13.64
CA ALA A 90 -1.48 15.75 12.29
C ALA A 90 -0.68 16.96 11.76
N PRO A 91 0.46 16.75 11.07
CA PRO A 91 1.29 17.85 10.59
C PRO A 91 0.66 18.53 9.38
N ASP A 92 0.59 19.86 9.39
CA ASP A 92 0.01 20.65 8.29
C ASP A 92 0.73 20.44 6.95
N SER A 93 2.03 20.12 6.98
CA SER A 93 2.84 19.89 5.78
C SER A 93 2.39 18.68 4.96
N ASP A 94 1.59 17.77 5.53
CA ASP A 94 1.02 16.64 4.80
C ASP A 94 -0.12 17.05 3.87
N LEU A 95 -0.73 18.22 4.08
CA LEU A 95 -1.80 18.72 3.22
C LEU A 95 -1.28 19.38 1.93
N GLU A 96 0.05 19.48 1.78
CA GLU A 96 0.64 19.85 0.50
C GLU A 96 0.29 18.81 -0.58
N ASP A 97 0.03 19.31 -1.79
CA ASP A 97 -0.40 18.49 -2.91
C ASP A 97 0.49 17.25 -3.12
N GLY A 98 -0.14 16.09 -3.21
CA GLY A 98 0.50 14.82 -3.54
C GLY A 98 1.16 14.07 -2.38
N ARG A 99 1.08 14.57 -1.15
CA ARG A 99 1.63 13.85 0.03
C ARG A 99 0.67 12.83 0.64
N LEU A 100 -0.63 12.98 0.43
CA LEU A 100 -1.64 12.04 0.90
C LEU A 100 -2.38 11.43 -0.29
N LEU A 101 -2.29 10.11 -0.42
CA LEU A 101 -2.89 9.33 -1.49
C LEU A 101 -3.80 8.26 -0.91
N ALA A 102 -5.00 8.13 -1.44
CA ALA A 102 -5.89 7.00 -1.16
C ALA A 102 -5.71 5.93 -2.24
N VAL A 103 -5.50 4.68 -1.85
CA VAL A 103 -5.31 3.55 -2.78
C VAL A 103 -6.37 2.49 -2.53
N ALA A 104 -7.11 2.13 -3.57
CA ALA A 104 -8.15 1.11 -3.55
C ALA A 104 -7.60 -0.27 -3.94
N THR A 105 -7.98 -1.30 -3.18
CA THR A 105 -7.68 -2.71 -3.45
C THR A 105 -8.88 -3.58 -3.14
N ALA A 106 -9.00 -4.76 -3.75
CA ALA A 106 -10.01 -5.73 -3.35
C ALA A 106 -9.44 -6.72 -2.32
N VAL A 107 -10.22 -7.00 -1.29
CA VAL A 107 -9.87 -7.95 -0.21
C VAL A 107 -10.96 -9.00 -0.03
N VAL A 108 -10.56 -10.22 0.29
CA VAL A 108 -11.44 -11.34 0.67
C VAL A 108 -11.15 -11.76 2.09
N ARG A 109 -12.11 -12.44 2.71
CA ARG A 109 -11.90 -13.08 4.00
C ARG A 109 -11.06 -14.33 3.81
N GLY A 110 -9.85 -14.32 4.34
CA GLY A 110 -8.94 -15.46 4.37
C GLY A 110 -9.39 -16.56 5.33
N PRO A 111 -8.70 -17.71 5.32
CA PRO A 111 -9.04 -18.87 6.16
C PRO A 111 -8.98 -18.61 7.66
N ASP A 112 -8.11 -17.69 8.08
CA ASP A 112 -7.95 -17.22 9.46
C ASP A 112 -8.99 -16.17 9.86
N GLY A 113 -9.87 -15.79 8.93
CA GLY A 113 -10.89 -14.77 9.11
C GLY A 113 -10.39 -13.34 8.88
N ALA A 114 -9.10 -13.13 8.60
CA ALA A 114 -8.54 -11.82 8.28
C ALA A 114 -8.87 -11.41 6.83
N TYR A 115 -8.96 -10.12 6.56
CA TYR A 115 -9.15 -9.64 5.18
C TYR A 115 -7.80 -9.50 4.48
N VAL A 116 -7.61 -10.30 3.44
CA VAL A 116 -6.37 -10.40 2.65
C VAL A 116 -6.58 -9.88 1.23
N PRO A 117 -5.60 -9.15 0.63
CA PRO A 117 -5.67 -8.72 -0.75
C PRO A 117 -5.79 -9.89 -1.73
N ILE A 118 -6.63 -9.74 -2.74
CA ILE A 118 -6.93 -10.79 -3.72
C ILE A 118 -5.86 -10.89 -4.82
N GLY A 119 -5.07 -9.84 -5.02
CA GLY A 119 -4.08 -9.71 -6.09
C GLY A 119 -4.27 -8.39 -6.86
N PRO A 120 -3.29 -7.96 -7.67
CA PRO A 120 -3.30 -6.64 -8.32
C PRO A 120 -4.44 -6.46 -9.32
N ASP A 121 -4.84 -7.51 -10.05
CA ASP A 121 -5.86 -7.42 -11.11
C ASP A 121 -7.29 -7.69 -10.61
N ALA A 122 -7.46 -7.90 -9.30
CA ALA A 122 -8.76 -8.23 -8.72
C ALA A 122 -9.72 -7.03 -8.69
N LEU A 123 -9.17 -5.82 -8.62
CA LEU A 123 -9.89 -4.56 -8.69
C LEU A 123 -9.35 -3.76 -9.86
N THR A 124 -10.21 -3.39 -10.80
CA THR A 124 -9.86 -2.56 -11.95
C THR A 124 -10.80 -1.35 -12.02
N GLY A 125 -10.49 -0.38 -12.86
CA GLY A 125 -11.30 0.81 -13.03
C GLY A 125 -10.50 1.98 -13.61
N PRO A 126 -11.16 3.10 -13.90
CA PRO A 126 -10.49 4.30 -14.41
C PRO A 126 -9.55 4.94 -13.38
N ARG A 127 -9.78 4.68 -12.08
CA ARG A 127 -9.01 5.26 -10.98
C ARG A 127 -8.95 4.30 -9.80
N LEU A 128 -7.75 3.77 -9.51
CA LEU A 128 -7.47 2.93 -8.33
C LEU A 128 -6.72 3.67 -7.23
N PHE A 129 -6.25 4.88 -7.50
CA PHE A 129 -5.67 5.78 -6.52
C PHE A 129 -6.14 7.20 -6.78
N ASP A 130 -6.31 7.99 -5.73
CA ASP A 130 -6.71 9.39 -5.83
C ASP A 130 -6.01 10.21 -4.74
N SER A 131 -5.81 11.49 -5.01
CA SER A 131 -5.44 12.44 -3.97
C SER A 131 -6.69 12.90 -3.21
N PHE A 132 -6.52 13.43 -2.01
CA PHE A 132 -7.63 14.08 -1.31
C PHE A 132 -7.84 15.49 -1.86
N HIS A 133 -9.04 15.74 -2.38
CA HIS A 133 -9.46 17.03 -2.91
C HIS A 133 -9.94 17.90 -1.74
N PRO A 134 -9.29 19.05 -1.46
CA PRO A 134 -9.69 19.93 -0.37
C PRO A 134 -11.09 20.47 -0.54
N ILE A 135 -11.74 20.80 0.57
CA ILE A 135 -13.02 21.51 0.59
C ILE A 135 -12.83 22.91 1.15
N GLU A 136 -13.59 23.87 0.64
CA GLU A 136 -13.59 25.25 1.12
C GLU A 136 -14.31 25.41 2.48
N ASN A 137 -14.84 24.32 3.06
CA ASN A 137 -15.77 24.37 4.18
C ASN A 137 -15.06 24.34 5.55
N ASP A 138 -15.53 25.18 6.48
CA ASP A 138 -14.99 25.40 7.84
C ASP A 138 -15.27 24.27 8.84
N ALA A 139 -15.53 23.04 8.39
CA ALA A 139 -15.55 21.91 9.31
C ALA A 139 -14.11 21.61 9.72
N ASP A 140 -13.69 22.15 10.87
CA ASP A 140 -12.31 22.22 11.39
C ASP A 140 -11.44 20.96 11.19
N ASP A 141 -12.06 19.78 11.10
CA ASP A 141 -11.37 18.51 11.01
C ASP A 141 -11.49 17.81 9.65
N VAL A 142 -12.38 18.19 8.73
CA VAL A 142 -12.50 17.56 7.42
C VAL A 142 -11.55 18.23 6.43
N VAL A 143 -10.59 17.48 5.91
CA VAL A 143 -9.55 18.02 5.03
C VAL A 143 -9.82 17.79 3.55
N GLY A 144 -10.67 16.83 3.20
CA GLY A 144 -10.98 16.57 1.80
C GLY A 144 -11.63 15.23 1.54
N TYR A 145 -11.82 14.95 0.25
CA TYR A 145 -12.45 13.74 -0.25
C TYR A 145 -11.64 13.08 -1.36
N ALA A 146 -11.70 11.76 -1.44
CA ALA A 146 -11.16 10.96 -2.54
C ALA A 146 -12.30 10.15 -3.20
N TYR A 147 -12.17 9.90 -4.51
CA TYR A 147 -13.25 9.32 -5.31
C TYR A 147 -12.74 8.15 -6.15
N PHE A 148 -13.51 7.06 -6.17
CA PHE A 148 -13.22 5.87 -6.97
C PHE A 148 -14.45 5.49 -7.80
N PRO A 149 -14.63 6.10 -8.98
CA PRO A 149 -15.75 5.82 -9.88
C PRO A 149 -15.52 4.53 -10.67
N ASP A 150 -16.62 3.85 -11.00
CA ASP A 150 -16.67 2.77 -12.01
C ASP A 150 -15.65 1.65 -11.78
N LEU A 151 -15.39 1.33 -10.50
CA LEU A 151 -14.57 0.18 -10.12
C LEU A 151 -15.22 -1.12 -10.59
N ALA A 152 -14.42 -2.08 -11.04
CA ALA A 152 -14.86 -3.40 -11.44
C ALA A 152 -14.10 -4.47 -10.65
N ILE A 153 -14.80 -5.52 -10.22
CA ILE A 153 -14.22 -6.62 -9.45
C ILE A 153 -14.22 -7.86 -10.33
N GLY A 154 -13.04 -8.41 -10.64
CA GLY A 154 -12.90 -9.51 -11.58
C GLY A 154 -13.26 -10.88 -11.01
N GLN A 155 -13.10 -11.05 -9.70
CA GLN A 155 -13.27 -12.35 -9.04
C GLN A 155 -14.66 -12.50 -8.43
N GLU A 156 -15.29 -13.65 -8.69
CA GLU A 156 -16.54 -14.06 -8.05
C GLU A 156 -16.32 -14.35 -6.55
N GLY A 157 -17.37 -14.14 -5.75
CA GLY A 157 -17.37 -14.37 -4.31
C GLY A 157 -17.67 -13.12 -3.48
N MET A 158 -17.55 -13.26 -2.16
CA MET A 158 -17.76 -12.15 -1.22
C MET A 158 -16.44 -11.42 -0.98
N CYS A 159 -16.42 -10.12 -1.26
CA CYS A 159 -15.24 -9.28 -1.08
C CYS A 159 -15.61 -7.94 -0.46
N LYS A 160 -14.59 -7.14 -0.15
CA LYS A 160 -14.70 -5.72 0.16
C LYS A 160 -13.69 -4.95 -0.68
N ILE A 161 -14.00 -3.69 -0.95
CA ILE A 161 -13.00 -2.71 -1.41
C ILE A 161 -12.36 -2.11 -0.17
N ARG A 162 -11.03 -2.23 -0.08
CA ARG A 162 -10.17 -1.68 0.96
C ARG A 162 -9.48 -0.43 0.44
N ILE A 163 -9.60 0.67 1.18
CA ILE A 163 -8.89 1.91 0.90
C ILE A 163 -7.79 2.10 1.94
N ALA A 164 -6.55 2.28 1.47
CA ALA A 164 -5.40 2.61 2.29
C ALA A 164 -5.00 4.08 2.10
N LEU A 165 -4.74 4.79 3.18
CA LEU A 165 -4.13 6.12 3.18
C LEU A 165 -2.61 5.95 3.16
N ILE A 166 -2.00 6.39 2.07
CA ILE A 166 -0.55 6.44 1.90
C ILE A 166 -0.08 7.86 2.14
N ARG A 167 0.78 8.03 3.13
CA ARG A 167 1.49 9.27 3.40
C ARG A 167 2.87 9.19 2.76
N VAL A 168 3.20 10.14 1.90
CA VAL A 168 4.47 10.23 1.18
C VAL A 168 5.35 11.29 1.81
N THR A 169 6.47 10.87 2.37
CA THR A 169 7.48 11.75 2.97
C THR A 169 8.86 11.42 2.40
N ALA A 170 9.54 12.44 1.86
CA ALA A 170 10.89 12.30 1.28
C ALA A 170 11.03 11.14 0.26
N GLY A 171 9.99 10.90 -0.54
CA GLY A 171 9.95 9.83 -1.54
C GLY A 171 9.61 8.44 -1.02
N GLN A 172 9.34 8.29 0.28
CA GLN A 172 8.87 7.03 0.89
C GLN A 172 7.39 7.12 1.21
N GLY A 173 6.62 6.09 0.83
CA GLY A 173 5.21 5.95 1.16
C GLY A 173 4.99 5.03 2.36
N GLU A 174 4.19 5.47 3.33
CA GLU A 174 3.77 4.67 4.48
C GLU A 174 2.24 4.58 4.53
N THR A 175 1.71 3.38 4.77
CA THR A 175 0.28 3.21 5.05
C THR A 175 -0.04 3.64 6.47
N THR A 176 -0.80 4.72 6.60
CA THR A 176 -1.12 5.34 7.90
C THR A 176 -2.51 5.00 8.40
N GLU A 177 -3.41 4.59 7.50
CA GLU A 177 -4.77 4.22 7.83
C GLU A 177 -5.38 3.31 6.77
N ILE A 178 -6.35 2.49 7.16
CA ILE A 178 -7.11 1.60 6.28
C ILE A 178 -8.58 1.66 6.64
N VAL A 179 -9.46 1.76 5.64
CA VAL A 179 -10.91 1.62 5.79
C VAL A 179 -11.44 0.64 4.75
N ASP A 180 -12.41 -0.19 5.14
CA ASP A 180 -13.07 -1.12 4.24
C ASP A 180 -14.50 -0.68 3.96
N THR A 181 -14.96 -0.92 2.74
CA THR A 181 -16.37 -0.81 2.34
C THR A 181 -17.20 -1.94 2.97
N ARG A 182 -18.52 -1.84 2.82
CA ARG A 182 -19.43 -2.97 3.09
C ARG A 182 -19.12 -4.13 2.14
N SER A 183 -19.48 -5.34 2.56
CA SER A 183 -19.29 -6.54 1.73
C SER A 183 -20.09 -6.46 0.44
N ILE A 184 -19.47 -6.88 -0.65
CA ILE A 184 -20.03 -6.97 -1.99
C ILE A 184 -20.04 -8.45 -2.38
N ILE A 185 -21.18 -8.93 -2.86
CA ILE A 185 -21.32 -10.27 -3.45
C ILE A 185 -21.13 -10.12 -4.95
N VAL A 186 -20.07 -10.73 -5.47
CA VAL A 186 -19.73 -10.71 -6.89
C VAL A 186 -20.14 -12.04 -7.51
N GLY A 187 -21.04 -12.01 -8.50
CA GLY A 187 -21.57 -13.22 -9.12
C GLY A 187 -22.33 -12.96 -10.40
N ARG A 188 -22.60 -14.04 -11.15
CA ARG A 188 -23.49 -14.00 -12.30
C ARG A 188 -24.92 -14.06 -11.78
N ASN A 189 -25.62 -12.93 -11.79
CA ASN A 189 -27.09 -12.94 -11.62
C ASN A 189 -27.73 -13.71 -12.76
#